data_AF-A0A4C1SUM2-F1
#
_entry.id   AF-A0A4C1SUM2-F1
#
_cell.length_a   1.000
_cell.length_b   1.000
_cell.length_c   1.000
_cell.angle_alpha   90.00
_cell.angle_beta   90.00
_cell.angle_gamma   90.00
#
_symmetry.space_group_name_H-M   'P 1'
#
loop_
_entity.id
_entity.type
_entity.pdbx_description
1 polymer ?
#
loop_
_entity_poly.entity_id
_entity_poly.type
_entity_poly.pdbx_seq_one_letter_code
_entity_poly.pdbx_strand_id
1 'polypeptide(L)'
;MKNPNIPLKDKTTIFNSCILQCLTYGAQTWALTNKQSRSLRVCKNRMERSVLNIKLRDKIKLTNIRSKTKVEDVTYTVKKLKWNWVGHMVRSKKKKWTKDLTVWCPRDGKRRKGRPKIRWEDDTKKVAGITMAKKRRKQENMENPRGGLCRRASG
;
A
#
# COMPACT_ATOMS: atom_id res chain seq x y z
N MET A 1 -6.53 14.63 -20.92
CA MET A 1 -5.20 15.13 -21.37
C MET A 1 -4.91 14.82 -22.84
N LYS A 2 -5.88 15.01 -23.75
CA LYS A 2 -5.68 14.74 -25.20
C LYS A 2 -5.31 15.99 -26.00
N ASN A 3 -5.29 17.16 -25.36
CA ASN A 3 -5.00 18.42 -26.02
C ASN A 3 -3.54 18.41 -26.54
N PRO A 4 -3.30 18.58 -27.85
CA PRO A 4 -1.97 18.59 -28.43
C PRO A 4 -1.14 19.82 -28.03
N ASN A 5 -1.76 20.94 -27.68
CA ASN A 5 -1.09 22.23 -27.44
C ASN A 5 -0.38 22.32 -26.09
N ILE A 6 -0.60 21.35 -25.19
CA ILE A 6 0.06 21.32 -23.88
C ILE A 6 1.35 20.51 -24.00
N PRO A 7 2.51 21.04 -23.59
CA PRO A 7 3.77 20.33 -23.66
C PRO A 7 3.76 19.07 -22.77
N LEU A 8 4.52 18.05 -23.17
CA LEU A 8 4.52 16.76 -22.49
C LEU A 8 4.99 16.87 -21.03
N LYS A 9 5.94 17.77 -20.76
CA LYS A 9 6.48 18.01 -19.41
C LYS A 9 5.36 18.41 -18.43
N ASP A 10 4.54 19.37 -18.79
CA ASP A 10 3.45 19.84 -17.93
C ASP A 10 2.40 18.76 -17.72
N LYS A 11 2.10 17.98 -18.77
CA LYS A 11 1.22 16.81 -18.64
C LYS A 11 1.77 15.81 -17.63
N THR A 12 3.08 15.51 -17.69
CA THR A 12 3.69 14.56 -16.75
C THR A 12 3.72 15.08 -15.32
N THR A 13 3.95 16.38 -15.14
CA THR A 13 3.88 17.04 -13.82
C THR A 13 2.50 16.92 -13.22
N ILE A 14 1.45 17.30 -13.96
CA ILE A 14 0.05 17.20 -13.52
C ILE A 14 -0.35 15.75 -13.23
N PHE A 15 0.15 14.81 -14.04
CA PHE A 15 -0.12 13.40 -13.82
C PHE A 15 0.44 12.92 -12.48
N ASN A 16 1.70 13.24 -12.20
CA ASN A 16 2.37 12.82 -10.97
C ASN A 16 1.80 13.54 -9.73
N SER A 17 1.43 14.82 -9.84
CA SER A 17 0.88 15.58 -8.72
C SER A 17 -0.57 15.22 -8.43
N CYS A 18 -1.47 15.27 -9.43
CA CYS A 18 -2.91 15.17 -9.18
C CYS A 18 -3.45 13.76 -9.45
N ILE A 19 -3.18 13.23 -10.65
CA ILE A 19 -3.82 11.98 -11.11
C ILE A 19 -3.32 10.80 -10.28
N LEU A 20 -2.01 10.75 -10.02
CA LEU A 20 -1.43 9.67 -9.23
C LEU A 20 -1.91 9.71 -7.77
N GLN A 21 -2.06 10.90 -7.18
CA GLN A 21 -2.65 11.06 -5.85
C GLN A 21 -4.10 10.58 -5.82
N CYS A 22 -4.91 10.97 -6.81
CA CYS A 22 -6.30 10.52 -6.92
C CYS A 22 -6.40 8.99 -7.09
N LEU A 23 -5.56 8.41 -7.96
CA LEU A 23 -5.56 6.97 -8.23
C LEU A 23 -5.13 6.15 -7.00
N THR A 24 -4.22 6.69 -6.20
CA THR A 24 -3.69 6.03 -5.01
C THR A 24 -4.42 6.42 -3.73
N TYR A 25 -5.47 7.23 -3.84
CA TYR A 25 -6.29 7.64 -2.71
C TYR A 25 -6.88 6.41 -2.00
N GLY A 26 -6.86 6.42 -0.67
CA GLY A 26 -7.36 5.31 0.15
C GLY A 26 -6.49 4.04 0.14
N ALA A 27 -5.53 3.91 -0.78
CA ALA A 27 -4.68 2.72 -0.90
C ALA A 27 -3.83 2.47 0.35
N GLN A 28 -3.60 3.51 1.17
CA GLN A 28 -2.94 3.42 2.46
C GLN A 28 -3.72 2.61 3.51
N THR A 29 -5.04 2.43 3.35
CA THR A 29 -5.92 1.82 4.37
C THR A 29 -6.25 0.34 4.10
N TRP A 30 -6.02 -0.16 2.89
CA TRP A 30 -6.36 -1.54 2.51
C TRP A 30 -5.10 -2.39 2.26
N ALA A 31 -5.20 -3.71 2.42
CA ALA A 31 -4.11 -4.63 2.08
C ALA A 31 -3.82 -4.57 0.58
N LEU A 32 -2.56 -4.46 0.15
CA LEU A 32 -2.20 -4.49 -1.26
C LEU A 32 -2.11 -5.95 -1.74
N THR A 33 -3.12 -6.38 -2.48
CA THR A 33 -3.08 -7.68 -3.18
C THR A 33 -2.45 -7.55 -4.55
N ASN A 34 -1.90 -8.64 -5.08
CA ASN A 34 -1.37 -8.68 -6.44
C ASN A 34 -2.43 -8.28 -7.49
N LYS A 35 -3.70 -8.65 -7.26
CA LYS A 35 -4.82 -8.28 -8.12
C LYS A 35 -5.03 -6.76 -8.14
N GLN A 36 -5.08 -6.12 -6.97
CA GLN A 36 -5.21 -4.66 -6.89
C GLN A 36 -4.00 -3.94 -7.50
N SER A 37 -2.78 -4.41 -7.23
CA SER A 37 -1.57 -3.86 -7.82
C SER A 37 -1.60 -3.93 -9.35
N ARG A 38 -2.03 -5.07 -9.91
CA ARG A 38 -2.22 -5.25 -11.35
C ARG A 38 -3.27 -4.29 -11.91
N SER A 39 -4.43 -4.16 -11.27
CA SER A 39 -5.47 -3.22 -11.70
C SER A 39 -4.99 -1.77 -11.71
N LEU A 40 -4.28 -1.33 -10.67
CA LEU A 40 -3.68 0.01 -10.60
C LEU A 40 -2.67 0.24 -11.74
N ARG A 41 -1.81 -0.75 -12.01
CA ARG A 41 -0.84 -0.69 -13.12
C ARG A 41 -1.54 -0.60 -14.47
N VAL A 42 -2.59 -1.39 -14.70
CA VAL A 42 -3.38 -1.34 -15.95
C VAL A 42 -4.04 0.02 -16.13
N CYS A 43 -4.64 0.57 -15.07
CA CYS A 43 -5.24 1.90 -15.09
C CYS A 43 -4.21 2.98 -15.46
N LYS A 44 -3.07 3.00 -14.75
CA LYS A 44 -1.95 3.91 -15.05
C LYS A 44 -1.49 3.81 -16.50
N ASN A 45 -1.21 2.60 -16.98
CA ASN A 45 -0.75 2.36 -18.34
C ASN A 45 -1.76 2.87 -19.41
N ARG A 46 -3.07 2.73 -19.14
CA ARG A 46 -4.13 3.24 -20.03
C ARG A 46 -4.14 4.76 -20.06
N MET A 47 -3.95 5.41 -18.92
CA MET A 47 -3.87 6.87 -18.84
C MET A 47 -2.59 7.41 -19.49
N GLU A 48 -1.43 6.75 -19.32
CA GLU A 48 -0.18 7.10 -20.02
C GLU A 48 -0.34 7.10 -21.54
N ARG A 49 -1.03 6.09 -22.09
CA ARG A 49 -1.39 6.06 -23.52
C ARG A 49 -2.23 7.27 -23.92
N SER A 50 -3.21 7.64 -23.09
CA SER A 50 -4.05 8.81 -23.36
C SER A 50 -3.28 10.13 -23.31
N VAL A 51 -2.23 10.25 -22.49
CA VAL A 51 -1.37 11.45 -22.41
C VAL A 51 -0.60 11.66 -23.72
N LEU A 52 -0.13 10.56 -24.32
CA LEU A 52 0.58 10.57 -25.60
C LEU A 52 -0.35 10.47 -26.81
N ASN A 53 -1.67 10.43 -26.61
CA ASN A 53 -2.68 10.20 -27.65
C ASN A 53 -2.46 8.91 -28.48
N ILE A 54 -1.87 7.88 -27.88
CA ILE A 54 -1.57 6.60 -28.53
C ILE A 54 -2.78 5.67 -28.42
N LYS A 55 -3.21 5.11 -29.54
CA LYS A 55 -4.27 4.10 -29.60
C LYS A 55 -3.69 2.70 -29.36
N LEU A 56 -4.56 1.75 -29.05
CA LEU A 56 -4.14 0.36 -28.89
C LEU A 56 -3.73 -0.28 -30.24
N ARG A 57 -4.32 0.20 -31.33
CA ARG A 57 -4.04 -0.23 -32.72
C ARG A 57 -2.60 0.04 -33.15
N ASP A 58 -1.96 1.07 -32.58
CA ASP A 58 -0.59 1.47 -32.91
C ASP A 58 0.44 0.42 -32.44
N LYS A 59 0.03 -0.59 -31.63
CA LYS A 59 0.87 -1.70 -31.14
C LYS A 59 2.19 -1.27 -30.47
N ILE A 60 2.27 -0.03 -29.99
CA ILE A 60 3.46 0.51 -29.32
C ILE A 60 3.66 -0.21 -27.98
N LYS A 61 4.89 -0.69 -27.77
CA LYS A 61 5.35 -1.35 -26.54
C LYS A 61 5.29 -0.38 -25.35
N LEU A 62 4.91 -0.90 -24.18
CA LEU A 62 4.80 -0.11 -22.96
C LEU A 62 6.14 0.48 -22.49
N THR A 63 7.26 -0.19 -22.78
CA THR A 63 8.63 0.29 -22.50
C THR A 63 8.88 1.64 -23.17
N ASN A 64 8.49 1.79 -24.43
CA ASN A 64 8.66 3.02 -25.21
C ASN A 64 7.74 4.15 -24.71
N ILE A 65 6.58 3.81 -24.17
CA ILE A 65 5.66 4.78 -23.56
C ILE A 65 6.25 5.31 -22.26
N ARG A 66 6.81 4.40 -21.44
CA ARG A 66 7.42 4.74 -20.15
C ARG A 66 8.69 5.57 -20.30
N SER A 67 9.53 5.28 -21.29
CA SER A 67 10.74 6.08 -21.55
C SER A 67 10.42 7.53 -21.92
N LYS A 68 9.29 7.75 -22.61
CA LYS A 68 8.80 9.09 -22.98
C LYS A 68 8.14 9.84 -21.83
N THR A 69 7.27 9.18 -21.07
CA THR A 69 6.46 9.84 -20.02
C THR A 69 7.19 9.98 -18.68
N LYS A 70 8.13 9.08 -18.34
CA LYS A 70 8.88 9.08 -17.07
C LYS A 70 7.99 9.28 -15.82
N VAL A 71 6.74 8.84 -15.89
CA VAL A 71 5.76 8.90 -14.79
C VAL A 71 6.13 7.90 -13.71
N GLU A 72 5.89 8.25 -12.44
CA GLU A 72 6.20 7.39 -11.30
C GLU A 72 5.48 6.03 -11.38
N ASP A 73 6.09 4.98 -10.79
CA ASP A 73 5.41 3.68 -10.66
C ASP A 73 4.36 3.77 -9.54
N VAL A 74 3.08 3.59 -9.90
CA VAL A 74 1.96 3.56 -8.95
C VAL A 74 2.18 2.61 -7.79
N THR A 75 2.82 1.46 -8.03
CA THR A 75 3.08 0.48 -6.98
C THR A 75 4.08 0.99 -5.95
N TYR A 76 5.07 1.77 -6.39
CA TYR A 76 6.03 2.43 -5.53
C TYR A 76 5.34 3.55 -4.73
N THR A 77 4.52 4.38 -5.38
CA THR A 77 3.80 5.47 -4.72
C THR A 77 2.88 4.96 -3.62
N VAL A 78 2.12 3.87 -3.85
CA VAL A 78 1.28 3.27 -2.80
C VAL A 78 2.12 2.75 -1.63
N LYS A 79 3.24 2.07 -1.90
CA LYS A 79 4.15 1.59 -0.84
C LYS A 79 4.71 2.75 -0.03
N LYS A 80 5.10 3.86 -0.68
CA LYS A 80 5.57 5.09 -0.04
C LYS A 80 4.49 5.71 0.85
N LEU A 81 3.25 5.83 0.36
CA LEU A 81 2.12 6.35 1.14
C LEU A 81 1.87 5.49 2.39
N LYS A 82 1.86 4.16 2.22
CA LYS A 82 1.73 3.23 3.35
C LYS A 82 2.86 3.39 4.36
N TRP A 83 4.10 3.49 3.89
CA TRP A 83 5.25 3.68 4.76
C TRP A 83 5.18 4.99 5.54
N ASN A 84 4.80 6.09 4.88
CA ASN A 84 4.60 7.38 5.52
C ASN A 84 3.51 7.33 6.59
N TRP A 85 2.39 6.64 6.31
CA TRP A 85 1.31 6.44 7.26
C TRP A 85 1.75 5.64 8.49
N VAL A 86 2.47 4.53 8.27
CA VAL A 86 3.06 3.71 9.34
C VAL A 86 4.04 4.54 10.18
N GLY A 87 4.91 5.32 9.54
CA GLY A 87 5.84 6.22 10.21
C GLY A 87 5.13 7.28 11.05
N HIS A 88 4.05 7.88 10.53
CA HIS A 88 3.22 8.83 11.26
C HIS A 88 2.59 8.19 12.50
N MET A 89 2.08 6.97 12.39
CA MET A 89 1.51 6.22 13.51
C MET A 89 2.57 5.90 14.59
N VAL A 90 3.79 5.51 14.19
CA VAL A 90 4.88 5.20 15.13
C VAL A 90 5.38 6.45 15.86
N ARG A 91 5.47 7.59 15.17
CA ARG A 91 5.92 8.87 15.76
C ARG A 91 4.86 9.52 16.65
N SER A 92 3.58 9.19 16.46
CA SER A 92 2.51 9.70 17.31
C SER A 92 2.66 9.19 18.74
N LYS A 93 2.97 10.10 19.67
CA LYS A 93 3.05 9.83 21.13
C LYS A 93 1.68 9.62 21.76
N LYS A 94 0.64 10.29 21.25
CA LYS A 94 -0.74 10.15 21.74
C LYS A 94 -1.25 8.71 21.55
N LYS A 95 -1.86 8.14 22.58
CA LYS A 95 -2.61 6.89 22.48
C LYS A 95 -3.80 7.13 21.56
N LYS A 96 -3.78 6.50 20.39
CA LYS A 96 -4.85 6.60 19.39
C LYS A 96 -5.43 5.22 19.22
N TRP A 97 -6.76 5.14 19.15
CA TRP A 97 -7.47 3.88 18.94
C TRP A 97 -6.97 3.14 17.68
N THR A 98 -6.54 3.87 16.66
CA THR A 98 -5.91 3.31 15.44
C THR A 98 -4.63 2.53 15.73
N LYS A 99 -3.79 3.01 16.67
CA LYS A 99 -2.56 2.33 17.07
C LYS A 99 -2.88 1.06 17.85
N ASP A 100 -3.81 1.16 18.78
CA ASP A 100 -4.28 0.02 19.57
C ASP A 100 -4.91 -1.03 18.65
N LEU A 101 -5.79 -0.67 17.72
CA LEU A 101 -6.37 -1.58 16.73
C LEU A 101 -5.34 -2.24 15.79
N THR A 102 -4.26 -1.55 15.45
CA THR A 102 -3.20 -2.16 14.63
C THR A 102 -2.33 -3.16 15.40
N VAL A 103 -2.22 -2.98 16.72
CA VAL A 103 -1.45 -3.86 17.61
C VAL A 103 -2.32 -5.02 18.13
N TRP A 104 -3.57 -4.71 18.48
CA TRP A 104 -4.55 -5.59 19.06
C TRP A 104 -5.07 -6.60 18.03
N CYS A 105 -4.86 -7.88 18.30
CA CYS A 105 -5.36 -8.98 17.48
C CYS A 105 -5.57 -10.21 18.36
N PRO A 106 -6.83 -10.61 18.64
CA PRO A 106 -7.13 -11.96 19.11
C PRO A 106 -6.84 -12.91 17.93
N ARG A 107 -5.82 -13.76 18.07
CA ARG A 107 -5.16 -14.41 16.93
C ARG A 107 -5.27 -15.92 16.90
N ASP A 108 -6.11 -16.50 17.75
CA ASP A 108 -6.15 -17.95 17.98
C ASP A 108 -7.23 -18.69 17.17
N GLY A 109 -7.59 -18.20 15.98
CA GLY A 109 -8.68 -18.78 15.16
C GLY A 109 -8.42 -18.86 13.66
N LYS A 110 -8.96 -19.91 13.02
CA LYS A 110 -9.01 -20.05 11.55
C LYS A 110 -9.91 -18.98 10.93
N ARG A 111 -9.50 -18.41 9.79
CA ARG A 111 -10.34 -17.44 9.06
C ARG A 111 -11.51 -18.15 8.36
N ARG A 112 -12.69 -17.51 8.38
CA ARG A 112 -13.87 -17.96 7.61
C ARG A 112 -13.59 -17.89 6.10
N LYS A 113 -14.20 -18.81 5.35
CA LYS A 113 -14.18 -18.85 3.88
C LYS A 113 -14.73 -17.52 3.32
N GLY A 114 -14.12 -17.01 2.25
CA GLY A 114 -14.53 -15.74 1.60
C GLY A 114 -13.81 -14.46 2.09
N ARG A 115 -13.15 -14.48 3.25
CA ARG A 115 -12.40 -13.30 3.72
C ARG A 115 -11.04 -13.16 3.01
N PRO A 116 -10.56 -11.93 2.70
CA PRO A 116 -9.23 -11.74 2.10
C PRO A 116 -8.11 -12.43 2.90
N LYS A 117 -7.23 -13.15 2.19
CA LYS A 117 -6.12 -13.91 2.78
C LYS A 117 -5.06 -13.00 3.41
N ILE A 118 -4.84 -11.82 2.81
CA ILE A 118 -3.82 -10.85 3.22
C ILE A 118 -4.48 -9.75 4.06
N ARG A 119 -3.98 -9.50 5.28
CA ARG A 119 -4.34 -8.31 6.07
C ARG A 119 -3.49 -7.12 5.67
N TRP A 120 -3.99 -5.94 6.00
CA TRP A 120 -3.21 -4.71 5.90
C TRP A 120 -1.88 -4.82 6.66
N GLU A 121 -1.89 -5.41 7.86
CA GLU A 121 -0.68 -5.67 8.66
C GLU A 121 0.33 -6.62 7.96
N ASP A 122 -0.16 -7.64 7.25
CA ASP A 122 0.71 -8.61 6.57
C ASP A 122 1.48 -7.94 5.42
N ASP A 123 0.87 -6.96 4.77
CA ASP A 123 1.49 -6.13 3.76
C ASP A 123 2.46 -5.11 4.37
N THR A 124 2.09 -4.47 5.48
CA THR A 124 3.01 -3.54 6.15
C THR A 124 4.22 -4.23 6.74
N LYS A 125 4.10 -5.45 7.28
CA LYS A 125 5.26 -6.26 7.74
C LYS A 125 6.28 -6.53 6.63
N LYS A 126 5.82 -6.73 5.39
CA LYS A 126 6.70 -6.92 4.22
C LYS A 126 7.47 -5.65 3.86
N VAL A 127 6.86 -4.47 4.06
CA VAL A 127 7.49 -3.17 3.78
C VAL A 127 8.35 -2.69 4.96
N ALA A 128 7.93 -2.99 6.19
CA ALA A 128 8.44 -2.43 7.44
C ALA A 128 9.47 -3.30 8.18
N GLY A 129 10.03 -4.31 7.52
CA GLY A 129 10.90 -5.35 8.08
C GLY A 129 11.41 -5.14 9.51
N ILE A 130 11.06 -6.08 10.39
CA ILE A 130 11.70 -6.34 11.70
C ILE A 130 11.47 -5.28 12.81
N THR A 131 11.47 -3.97 12.52
CA THR A 131 11.41 -2.91 13.55
C THR A 131 10.10 -2.92 14.34
N MET A 132 8.97 -3.13 13.66
CA MET A 132 7.65 -3.27 14.30
C MET A 132 7.51 -4.59 15.05
N ALA A 133 8.17 -5.65 14.59
CA ALA A 133 8.19 -6.95 15.27
C ALA A 133 9.06 -6.92 16.54
N LYS A 134 10.20 -6.22 16.52
CA LYS A 134 11.08 -5.99 17.69
C LYS A 134 10.40 -5.12 18.75
N LYS A 135 9.73 -4.02 18.35
CA LYS A 135 8.95 -3.18 19.28
C LYS A 135 7.79 -3.94 19.92
N ARG A 136 7.15 -4.84 19.15
CA ARG A 136 6.09 -5.74 19.63
C ARG A 136 6.60 -6.76 20.64
N ARG A 137 7.73 -7.45 20.39
CA ARG A 137 8.36 -8.34 21.39
C ARG A 137 8.72 -7.60 22.67
N LYS A 138 9.19 -6.34 22.56
CA LYS A 138 9.47 -5.49 23.73
C LYS A 138 8.21 -5.12 24.51
N GLN A 139 7.09 -4.86 23.84
CA GLN A 139 5.79 -4.59 24.47
C GLN A 139 5.20 -5.85 25.10
N GLU A 140 5.21 -6.99 24.39
CA GLU A 140 4.74 -8.30 24.89
C GLU A 140 5.57 -8.77 26.09
N ASN A 141 6.90 -8.60 26.08
CA ASN A 141 7.76 -8.89 27.24
C ASN A 141 7.55 -7.92 28.41
N MET A 142 7.01 -6.71 28.17
CA MET A 142 6.71 -5.72 29.20
C MET A 142 5.30 -5.94 29.79
N GLU A 143 4.36 -6.47 29.00
CA GLU A 143 3.00 -6.83 29.42
C GLU A 143 2.90 -8.26 30.01
N ASN A 144 3.81 -9.18 29.67
CA ASN A 144 3.86 -10.53 30.25
C ASN A 144 5.31 -10.98 30.56
N PRO A 145 5.93 -10.49 31.65
CA PRO A 145 7.34 -10.71 31.96
C PRO A 145 7.70 -12.10 32.48
N ARG A 146 6.73 -12.99 32.73
CA ARG A 146 6.97 -14.38 33.15
C ARG A 146 6.06 -15.31 32.35
N GLY A 147 6.64 -16.31 31.69
CA GLY A 147 5.89 -17.31 30.93
C GLY A 147 4.79 -17.96 31.77
N GLY A 148 3.55 -17.50 31.58
CA GLY A 148 2.37 -18.08 32.20
C GLY A 148 1.85 -19.23 31.34
N LEU A 149 2.14 -20.47 31.77
CA LEU A 149 1.41 -21.67 31.37
C LEU A 149 -0.09 -21.45 31.61
N CYS A 150 -0.86 -21.19 30.56
CA CYS A 150 -2.32 -21.28 30.64
C CYS A 150 -2.68 -22.77 30.56
N ARG A 151 -2.89 -23.39 31.72
CA ARG A 151 -3.33 -24.79 31.84
C ARG A 151 -4.69 -24.96 31.14
N ARG A 152 -4.80 -26.04 30.36
CA ARG A 152 -6.06 -26.63 29.93
C ARG A 152 -6.97 -26.84 31.14
N ALA A 153 -8.10 -26.16 31.18
CA ALA A 153 -9.24 -26.60 31.97
C ALA A 153 -10.01 -27.60 31.11
N SER A 154 -9.96 -28.86 31.51
CA SER A 154 -10.88 -29.91 31.07
C SER A 154 -12.04 -29.87 32.06
N GLY A 155 -13.26 -29.83 31.53
CA GLY A 155 -14.52 -29.85 32.27
C GLY A 155 -15.64 -29.94 31.25
#